data_AF-A0A2V6K1B1-F1
#
_entry.id   AF-A0A2V6K1B1-F1
#
_cell.length_a   1.000
_cell.length_b   1.000
_cell.length_c   1.000
_cell.angle_alpha   90.00
_cell.angle_beta   90.00
_cell.angle_gamma   90.00
#
_symmetry.space_group_name_H-M   'P 1'
#
loop_
_entity.id
_entity.type
_entity.pdbx_description
1 polymer ?
#
loop_
_entity_poly.entity_id
_entity_poly.type
_entity_poly.pdbx_seq_one_letter_code
_entity_poly.pdbx_strand_id
1 'polypeptide(L)'
;MRLRGRVLILCFVLALHLGLARAVAAADWPQNYVVHEHSESPDDRYGVLVLSKEAAIEQDQTDGNTTYLANLQTRQVLGEVRETDYFEGQNHRDLQVVWSPDSSVCVLEYEGRYGFDSVFALELKGEGFRQIDLGEHIQKSLGRLFDGYVNAYFRFAPDHKLKVRALSYTNPKQLPDEPSNYARFQGTFDLKSEKWTDSNARKIKSEDQDALTTAYQEDFARHMIVAADSTKVPENFTGSMFSSEEEKADALDKIMNDVYAAVRSFLPPGRFAKVKQEQIAWLKTRDATQSAEEKSKLTENRIRALQDLLW
;
A
#
# COMPACT_ATOMS: atom_id res chain seq x y z
N MET A 1 58.74 0.26 -64.90
CA MET A 1 59.13 1.66 -64.61
C MET A 1 57.84 2.48 -64.45
N ARG A 2 57.76 3.28 -63.37
CA ARG A 2 56.62 4.11 -62.90
C ARG A 2 55.59 3.41 -62.00
N LEU A 3 55.95 3.34 -60.71
CA LEU A 3 55.00 3.32 -59.59
C LEU A 3 54.12 4.59 -59.65
N ARG A 4 52.81 4.44 -59.46
CA ARG A 4 51.91 5.51 -59.01
C ARG A 4 51.23 5.05 -57.74
N GLY A 5 51.67 5.63 -56.63
CA GLY A 5 51.05 5.44 -55.32
C GLY A 5 49.62 5.97 -55.32
N ARG A 6 48.72 5.20 -54.70
CA ARG A 6 47.42 5.67 -54.26
C ARG A 6 47.40 5.54 -52.74
N VAL A 7 47.47 6.69 -52.08
CA VAL A 7 47.20 6.85 -50.65
C VAL A 7 45.70 6.68 -50.47
N LEU A 8 45.26 5.62 -49.79
CA LEU A 8 43.88 5.48 -49.36
C LEU A 8 43.78 6.08 -47.94
N ILE A 9 43.18 7.26 -47.84
CA ILE A 9 42.87 7.90 -46.55
C ILE A 9 41.64 7.20 -45.98
N LEU A 10 41.83 6.51 -44.85
CA LEU A 10 40.74 5.97 -44.04
C LEU A 10 40.02 7.13 -43.33
N CYS A 11 38.77 7.41 -43.70
CA CYS A 11 37.88 8.24 -42.88
C CYS A 11 37.12 7.34 -41.90
N PHE A 12 37.63 7.21 -40.67
CA PHE A 12 36.83 6.72 -39.54
C PHE A 12 35.90 7.84 -39.09
N VAL A 13 34.61 7.75 -39.43
CA VAL A 13 33.58 8.57 -38.79
C VAL A 13 33.14 7.81 -37.53
N LEU A 14 33.71 8.19 -36.38
CA LEU A 14 33.24 7.76 -35.08
C LEU A 14 31.95 8.56 -34.79
N ALA A 15 30.79 7.99 -35.13
CA ALA A 15 29.50 8.54 -34.74
C ALA A 15 29.32 8.32 -33.23
N LEU A 16 29.69 9.32 -32.42
CA LEU A 16 29.25 9.41 -31.04
C LEU A 16 27.73 9.61 -31.04
N HIS A 17 26.97 8.54 -30.85
CA HIS A 17 25.60 8.65 -30.36
C HIS A 17 25.64 9.05 -28.89
N LEU A 18 25.88 10.33 -28.63
CA LEU A 18 25.47 10.97 -27.38
C LEU A 18 23.94 10.96 -27.39
N GLY A 19 23.35 9.89 -26.85
CA GLY A 19 21.97 9.94 -26.39
C GLY A 19 21.89 11.06 -25.37
N LEU A 20 21.27 12.18 -25.73
CA LEU A 20 20.80 13.15 -24.75
C LEU A 20 19.79 12.40 -23.87
N ALA A 21 20.26 11.85 -22.75
CA ALA A 21 19.41 11.77 -21.59
C ALA A 21 19.05 13.22 -21.27
N ARG A 22 17.81 13.64 -21.58
CA ARG A 22 17.24 14.83 -20.97
C ARG A 22 17.28 14.56 -19.47
N ALA A 23 18.25 15.15 -18.77
CA ALA A 23 18.09 15.43 -17.37
C ALA A 23 16.82 16.28 -17.28
N VAL A 24 15.74 15.68 -16.79
CA VAL A 24 14.56 16.43 -16.39
C VAL A 24 15.06 17.31 -15.26
N ALA A 25 15.25 18.60 -15.54
CA ALA A 25 15.66 19.53 -14.50
C ALA A 25 14.64 19.42 -13.36
N ALA A 26 15.14 19.31 -12.12
CA ALA A 26 14.30 19.34 -10.94
C ALA A 26 13.34 20.53 -11.04
N ALA A 27 12.04 20.24 -11.10
CA ALA A 27 11.02 21.26 -11.20
C ALA A 27 10.76 21.84 -9.82
N ASP A 28 10.54 23.16 -9.76
CA ASP A 28 10.15 23.83 -8.54
C ASP A 28 8.81 23.29 -8.02
N TRP A 29 8.61 23.39 -6.71
CA TRP A 29 7.37 23.02 -6.04
C TRP A 29 6.16 23.71 -6.71
N PRO A 30 5.14 22.97 -7.20
CA PRO A 30 4.02 23.57 -7.91
C PRO A 30 3.19 24.47 -6.98
N GLN A 31 2.68 25.58 -7.52
CA GLN A 31 1.84 26.48 -6.76
C GLN A 31 0.52 25.80 -6.35
N ASN A 32 0.08 26.01 -5.11
CA ASN A 32 -1.15 25.46 -4.53
C ASN A 32 -1.15 23.93 -4.32
N TYR A 33 0.03 23.32 -4.33
CA TYR A 33 0.19 21.90 -3.98
C TYR A 33 0.62 21.74 -2.53
N VAL A 34 0.00 20.78 -1.86
CA VAL A 34 0.25 20.39 -0.47
C VAL A 34 0.82 18.97 -0.42
N VAL A 35 1.52 18.64 0.66
CA VAL A 35 1.94 17.26 0.92
C VAL A 35 0.69 16.46 1.31
N HIS A 36 0.44 15.35 0.62
CA HIS A 36 -0.65 14.44 0.95
C HIS A 36 -0.42 13.84 2.33
N GLU A 37 -1.46 13.80 3.14
CA GLU A 37 -1.38 13.32 4.52
C GLU A 37 -0.87 11.87 4.56
N HIS A 38 0.06 11.59 5.48
CA HIS A 38 0.67 10.26 5.68
C HIS A 38 1.42 9.72 4.46
N SER A 39 1.85 10.59 3.53
CA SER A 39 2.63 10.19 2.36
C SER A 39 4.14 10.28 2.56
N GLU A 40 4.60 10.75 3.72
CA GLU A 40 6.01 10.98 3.99
C GLU A 40 6.82 9.67 4.10
N SER A 41 8.03 9.67 3.57
CA SER A 41 8.97 8.56 3.71
C SER A 41 9.49 8.43 5.15
N PRO A 42 9.93 7.24 5.60
CA PRO A 42 10.45 7.04 6.96
C PRO A 42 11.60 7.95 7.42
N ASP A 43 12.32 8.57 6.47
CA ASP A 43 13.39 9.54 6.70
C ASP A 43 12.96 11.00 6.48
N ASP A 44 11.64 11.24 6.38
CA ASP A 44 10.98 12.54 6.18
C ASP A 44 11.48 13.32 4.94
N ARG A 45 12.13 12.64 4.01
CA ARG A 45 12.77 13.28 2.85
C ARG A 45 11.86 13.37 1.65
N TYR A 46 10.98 12.40 1.46
CA TYR A 46 10.13 12.29 0.28
C TYR A 46 8.66 12.27 0.68
N GLY A 47 7.80 12.68 -0.24
CA GLY A 47 6.36 12.70 -0.04
C GLY A 47 5.62 12.91 -1.35
N VAL A 48 4.31 12.72 -1.32
CA VAL A 48 3.43 12.90 -2.47
C VAL A 48 2.81 14.30 -2.40
N LEU A 49 2.82 15.02 -3.52
CA LEU A 49 2.17 16.32 -3.65
C LEU A 49 0.86 16.17 -4.41
N VAL A 50 -0.18 16.81 -3.89
CA VAL A 50 -1.53 16.86 -4.46
C VAL A 50 -2.01 18.29 -4.50
N LEU A 51 -2.92 18.61 -5.41
CA LEU A 51 -3.53 19.94 -5.47
C LEU A 51 -4.34 20.16 -4.18
N SER A 52 -4.22 21.33 -3.55
CA SER A 52 -5.00 21.64 -2.35
C SER A 52 -6.48 21.69 -2.67
N LYS A 53 -7.31 21.41 -1.66
CA LYS A 53 -8.77 21.41 -1.82
C LYS A 53 -9.29 22.75 -2.31
N GLU A 54 -8.75 23.85 -1.80
CA GLU A 54 -9.16 25.21 -2.17
C GLU A 54 -8.88 25.48 -3.64
N ALA A 55 -7.69 25.13 -4.12
CA ALA A 55 -7.32 25.34 -5.51
C ALA A 55 -8.11 24.44 -6.46
N ALA A 56 -8.42 23.21 -6.05
CA ALA A 56 -9.28 22.31 -6.82
C ALA A 56 -10.70 22.88 -6.98
N ILE A 57 -11.26 23.50 -5.93
CA ILE A 57 -12.57 24.17 -5.98
C ILE A 57 -12.54 25.36 -6.93
N GLU A 58 -11.47 26.16 -6.91
CA GLU A 58 -11.30 27.30 -7.83
C GLU A 58 -11.19 26.88 -9.30
N GLN A 59 -10.67 25.67 -9.56
CA GLN A 59 -10.49 25.09 -10.90
C GLN A 59 -11.67 24.22 -11.35
N ASP A 60 -12.83 24.31 -10.68
CA ASP A 60 -14.03 23.52 -10.95
C ASP A 60 -13.81 22.00 -10.94
N GLN A 61 -12.76 21.53 -10.25
CA GLN A 61 -12.44 20.10 -10.04
C GLN A 61 -12.27 19.28 -11.34
N THR A 62 -12.12 19.91 -12.50
CA THR A 62 -12.19 19.23 -13.81
C THR A 62 -10.85 19.00 -14.49
N ASP A 63 -9.81 19.79 -14.18
CA ASP A 63 -8.51 19.71 -14.85
C ASP A 63 -7.33 19.96 -13.88
N GLY A 64 -6.17 19.36 -14.15
CA GLY A 64 -4.88 19.78 -13.56
C GLY A 64 -4.52 19.20 -12.18
N ASN A 65 -5.18 18.15 -11.72
CA ASN A 65 -4.93 17.49 -10.42
C ASN A 65 -3.76 16.49 -10.47
N THR A 66 -2.67 16.86 -11.13
CA THR A 66 -1.53 15.98 -11.33
C THR A 66 -0.88 15.60 -10.01
N THR A 67 -0.80 14.33 -9.67
CA THR A 67 -0.06 13.89 -8.48
C THR A 67 1.45 13.88 -8.76
N TYR A 68 2.27 14.36 -7.81
CA TYR A 68 3.73 14.38 -7.95
C TYR A 68 4.42 13.62 -6.81
N LEU A 69 5.57 13.02 -7.09
CA LEU A 69 6.52 12.62 -6.05
C LEU A 69 7.56 13.73 -5.88
N ALA A 70 7.88 14.10 -4.65
CA ALA A 70 8.78 15.21 -4.36
C ALA A 70 9.79 14.89 -3.27
N ASN A 71 10.90 15.64 -3.26
CA ASN A 71 11.82 15.75 -2.15
C ASN A 71 11.41 16.96 -1.29
N LEU A 72 10.95 16.69 -0.08
CA LEU A 72 10.40 17.66 0.86
C LEU A 72 11.47 18.58 1.45
N GLN A 73 12.70 18.08 1.60
CA GLN A 73 13.81 18.84 2.16
C GLN A 73 14.34 19.89 1.17
N THR A 74 14.47 19.52 -0.11
CA THR A 74 14.94 20.44 -1.16
C THR A 74 13.81 21.20 -1.84
N ARG A 75 12.54 20.83 -1.55
CA ARG A 75 11.33 21.35 -2.19
C ARG A 75 11.35 21.21 -3.72
N GLN A 76 11.78 20.05 -4.19
CA GLN A 76 11.90 19.74 -5.61
C GLN A 76 10.98 18.60 -6.00
N VAL A 77 10.29 18.75 -7.12
CA VAL A 77 9.52 17.68 -7.76
C VAL A 77 10.48 16.70 -8.43
N LEU A 78 10.31 15.42 -8.13
CA LEU A 78 11.02 14.31 -8.77
C LEU A 78 10.33 13.86 -10.06
N GLY A 79 9.03 14.08 -10.17
CA GLY A 79 8.24 13.84 -11.38
C GLY A 79 6.75 13.67 -11.11
N GLU A 80 5.97 13.68 -12.19
CA GLU A 80 4.55 13.32 -12.20
C GLU A 80 4.37 11.81 -12.02
N VAL A 81 3.45 11.43 -11.12
CA VAL A 81 2.90 10.09 -11.05
C VAL A 81 1.81 10.01 -12.11
N ARG A 82 2.02 9.16 -13.11
CA ARG A 82 1.08 9.03 -14.23
C ARG A 82 -0.13 8.20 -13.81
N GLU A 83 -1.27 8.44 -14.48
CA GLU A 83 -2.54 7.72 -14.27
C GLU A 83 -3.14 7.93 -12.86
N THR A 84 -2.93 9.12 -12.33
CA THR A 84 -3.50 9.62 -11.09
C THR A 84 -3.92 11.07 -11.28
N ASP A 85 -5.08 11.44 -10.77
CA ASP A 85 -5.67 12.78 -10.91
C ASP A 85 -6.35 13.26 -9.61
N TYR A 86 -5.69 12.99 -8.47
CA TYR A 86 -6.21 13.29 -7.14
C TYR A 86 -5.92 14.73 -6.68
N PHE A 87 -6.91 15.30 -5.97
CA PHE A 87 -6.73 16.50 -5.15
C PHE A 87 -7.19 16.24 -3.71
N GLU A 88 -6.68 17.03 -2.78
CA GLU A 88 -6.92 16.88 -1.35
C GLU A 88 -8.42 16.86 -1.00
N GLY A 89 -8.86 15.76 -0.39
CA GLY A 89 -10.25 15.58 0.05
C GLY A 89 -11.24 15.39 -1.11
N GLN A 90 -10.79 14.95 -2.28
CA GLN A 90 -11.65 14.60 -3.40
C GLN A 90 -12.65 13.50 -3.01
N ASN A 91 -13.93 13.71 -3.32
CA ASN A 91 -14.97 12.76 -2.94
C ASN A 91 -14.81 11.43 -3.69
N HIS A 92 -14.93 10.31 -2.97
CA HIS A 92 -14.83 8.94 -3.49
C HIS A 92 -13.46 8.56 -4.07
N ARG A 93 -12.42 9.31 -3.74
CA ARG A 93 -11.03 9.10 -4.18
C ARG A 93 -10.11 9.25 -2.99
N ASP A 94 -8.99 8.54 -3.02
CA ASP A 94 -7.90 8.75 -2.07
C ASP A 94 -6.56 8.30 -2.66
N LEU A 95 -5.47 8.64 -1.97
CA LEU A 95 -4.15 8.09 -2.20
C LEU A 95 -3.66 7.39 -0.94
N GLN A 96 -3.30 6.11 -1.07
CA GLN A 96 -2.55 5.43 -0.03
C GLN A 96 -1.10 5.26 -0.45
N VAL A 97 -0.19 5.54 0.47
CA VAL A 97 1.26 5.46 0.22
C VAL A 97 1.90 4.56 1.26
N VAL A 98 2.64 3.55 0.80
CA VAL A 98 3.39 2.64 1.67
C VAL A 98 4.86 2.69 1.27
N TRP A 99 5.73 3.11 2.18
CA TRP A 99 7.17 3.20 1.92
C TRP A 99 7.93 1.94 2.31
N SER A 100 9.02 1.67 1.59
CA SER A 100 10.04 0.74 2.04
C SER A 100 10.74 1.30 3.28
N PRO A 101 11.22 0.46 4.21
CA PRO A 101 11.87 0.93 5.44
C PRO A 101 13.12 1.79 5.23
N ASP A 102 13.75 1.70 4.04
CA ASP A 102 14.94 2.45 3.65
C ASP A 102 14.62 3.68 2.77
N SER A 103 13.33 4.05 2.65
CA SER A 103 12.84 5.16 1.84
C SER A 103 13.20 5.11 0.34
N SER A 104 13.65 3.96 -0.17
CA SER A 104 14.12 3.84 -1.56
C SER A 104 12.99 3.62 -2.58
N VAL A 105 11.85 3.10 -2.12
CA VAL A 105 10.68 2.79 -2.95
C VAL A 105 9.42 3.10 -2.16
N CYS A 106 8.39 3.63 -2.81
CA CYS A 106 7.03 3.60 -2.27
C CYS A 106 6.09 2.83 -3.20
N VAL A 107 5.04 2.26 -2.61
CA VAL A 107 3.84 1.88 -3.34
C VAL A 107 2.84 3.01 -3.19
N LEU A 108 2.26 3.44 -4.30
CA LEU A 108 1.16 4.39 -4.35
C LEU A 108 -0.07 3.68 -4.91
N GLU A 109 -1.13 3.60 -4.12
CA GLU A 109 -2.46 3.10 -4.50
C GLU A 109 -3.38 4.30 -4.70
N TYR A 110 -3.93 4.42 -5.92
CA TYR A 110 -4.93 5.42 -6.24
C TYR A 110 -6.32 4.80 -6.11
N GLU A 111 -7.04 5.24 -5.07
CA GLU A 111 -8.34 4.70 -4.73
C GLU A 111 -9.45 5.31 -5.58
N GLY A 112 -10.34 4.43 -6.04
CA GLY A 112 -11.65 4.76 -6.55
C GLY A 112 -12.73 4.49 -5.50
N ARG A 113 -13.98 4.69 -5.91
CA ARG A 113 -15.15 4.67 -5.00
C ARG A 113 -15.30 3.40 -4.14
N TYR A 114 -14.85 2.26 -4.63
CA TYR A 114 -15.09 0.95 -4.02
C TYR A 114 -13.84 0.04 -4.01
N GLY A 115 -12.68 0.58 -4.36
CA GLY A 115 -11.42 -0.15 -4.52
C GLY A 115 -10.47 0.64 -5.40
N PHE A 116 -9.26 0.15 -5.61
CA PHE A 116 -8.26 0.89 -6.39
C PHE A 116 -8.58 0.96 -7.88
N ASP A 117 -8.27 2.11 -8.46
CA ASP A 117 -8.22 2.28 -9.92
C ASP A 117 -6.84 1.88 -10.45
N SER A 118 -5.77 2.30 -9.78
CA SER A 118 -4.39 1.96 -10.16
C SER A 118 -3.48 1.78 -8.94
N VAL A 119 -2.39 1.01 -9.12
CA VAL A 119 -1.37 0.76 -8.10
C VAL A 119 0.01 0.77 -8.76
N PHE A 120 0.92 1.57 -8.21
CA PHE A 120 2.28 1.70 -8.71
C PHE A 120 3.34 1.47 -7.64
N ALA A 121 4.46 0.84 -8.01
CA ALA A 121 5.71 1.01 -7.26
C ALA A 121 6.53 2.15 -7.89
N LEU A 122 6.94 3.12 -7.06
CA LEU A 122 7.76 4.26 -7.44
C LEU A 122 9.16 4.07 -6.84
N GLU A 123 10.10 3.62 -7.66
CA GLU A 123 11.49 3.39 -7.23
C GLU A 123 12.35 4.63 -7.50
N LEU A 124 12.95 5.20 -6.46
CA LEU A 124 13.81 6.36 -6.59
C LEU A 124 15.06 6.04 -7.43
N LYS A 125 15.38 6.92 -8.40
CA LYS A 125 16.53 6.80 -9.30
C LYS A 125 17.13 8.17 -9.61
N GLY A 126 18.26 8.47 -8.96
CA GLY A 126 18.97 9.73 -9.17
C GLY A 126 18.10 10.93 -8.76
N GLU A 127 17.80 11.80 -9.72
CA GLU A 127 16.97 13.02 -9.52
C GLU A 127 15.48 12.79 -9.79
N GLY A 128 15.07 11.56 -10.11
CA GLY A 128 13.67 11.21 -10.37
C GLY A 128 13.29 9.84 -9.82
N PHE A 129 12.29 9.23 -10.42
CA PHE A 129 11.86 7.88 -10.07
C PHE A 129 11.44 7.08 -11.30
N ARG A 130 11.34 5.77 -11.10
CA ARG A 130 10.78 4.80 -12.05
C ARG A 130 9.42 4.34 -11.53
N GLN A 131 8.40 4.46 -12.36
CA GLN A 131 7.03 4.00 -12.07
C GLN A 131 6.81 2.61 -12.69
N ILE A 132 6.35 1.67 -11.87
CA ILE A 132 6.05 0.29 -12.25
C ILE A 132 4.59 0.01 -11.94
N ASP A 133 3.81 -0.40 -12.94
CA ASP A 133 2.42 -0.81 -12.74
C ASP A 133 2.35 -2.19 -12.08
N LEU A 134 1.74 -2.25 -10.91
CA LEU A 134 1.40 -3.47 -10.19
C LEU A 134 -0.09 -3.82 -10.33
N GLY A 135 -0.93 -2.80 -10.48
CA GLY A 135 -2.38 -2.87 -10.52
C GLY A 135 -2.91 -3.73 -11.66
N GLU A 136 -2.37 -3.58 -12.88
CA GLU A 136 -2.86 -4.32 -14.06
C GLU A 136 -2.79 -5.84 -13.82
N HIS A 137 -1.68 -6.34 -13.28
CA HIS A 137 -1.52 -7.78 -13.03
C HIS A 137 -2.46 -8.28 -11.94
N ILE A 138 -2.69 -7.49 -10.88
CA ILE A 138 -3.60 -7.82 -9.78
C ILE A 138 -5.04 -7.90 -10.31
N GLN A 139 -5.52 -6.84 -10.97
CA GLN A 139 -6.86 -6.75 -11.55
C GLN A 139 -7.08 -7.85 -12.59
N LYS A 140 -6.14 -8.06 -13.52
CA LYS A 140 -6.25 -9.12 -14.54
C LYS A 140 -6.28 -10.53 -13.95
N SER A 141 -5.56 -10.76 -12.85
CA SER A 141 -5.55 -12.06 -12.19
C SER A 141 -6.90 -12.35 -11.50
N LEU A 142 -7.48 -11.34 -10.85
CA LEU A 142 -8.79 -11.44 -10.19
C LEU A 142 -9.96 -11.45 -11.19
N GLY A 143 -9.88 -10.63 -12.24
CA GLY A 143 -10.87 -10.52 -13.32
C GLY A 143 -11.12 -11.82 -14.07
N ARG A 144 -10.16 -12.76 -14.07
CA ARG A 144 -10.35 -14.12 -14.59
C ARG A 144 -11.35 -14.94 -13.79
N LEU A 145 -11.65 -14.56 -12.55
CA LEU A 145 -12.62 -15.23 -11.67
C LEU A 145 -14.00 -14.57 -11.74
N PHE A 146 -14.02 -13.24 -11.74
CA PHE A 146 -15.16 -12.36 -11.98
C PHE A 146 -14.67 -10.91 -12.04
N ASP A 147 -15.44 -10.03 -12.68
CA ASP A 147 -15.21 -8.59 -12.64
C ASP A 147 -15.78 -8.00 -11.33
N GLY A 148 -14.98 -7.22 -10.62
CA GLY A 148 -15.30 -6.76 -9.28
C GLY A 148 -14.32 -5.72 -8.77
N TYR A 149 -14.67 -5.10 -7.64
CA TYR A 149 -13.81 -4.12 -6.99
C TYR A 149 -12.66 -4.81 -6.28
N VAL A 150 -11.54 -4.12 -6.09
CA VAL A 150 -10.33 -4.69 -5.51
C VAL A 150 -9.70 -3.72 -4.50
N ASN A 151 -9.41 -4.21 -3.30
CA ASN A 151 -8.59 -3.51 -2.32
C ASN A 151 -7.24 -4.21 -2.22
N ALA A 152 -6.14 -3.46 -2.30
CA ALA A 152 -4.79 -4.00 -2.22
C ALA A 152 -4.13 -3.71 -0.88
N TYR A 153 -3.11 -4.50 -0.55
CA TYR A 153 -2.34 -4.40 0.67
C TYR A 153 -0.89 -4.78 0.37
N PHE A 154 0.05 -4.06 0.99
CA PHE A 154 1.45 -4.10 0.60
C PHE A 154 2.36 -4.28 1.82
N ARG A 155 3.38 -5.13 1.67
CA ARG A 155 4.45 -5.26 2.66
C ARG A 155 5.80 -5.44 1.98
N PHE A 156 6.75 -4.56 2.30
CA PHE A 156 8.13 -4.71 1.86
C PHE A 156 8.85 -5.79 2.66
N ALA A 157 9.48 -6.73 1.95
CA ALA A 157 10.39 -7.70 2.51
C ALA A 157 11.84 -7.18 2.44
N PRO A 158 12.75 -7.63 3.34
CA PRO A 158 14.14 -7.15 3.38
C PRO A 158 14.97 -7.39 2.11
N ASP A 159 14.50 -8.23 1.18
CA ASP A 159 15.22 -8.65 -0.02
C ASP A 159 14.81 -7.89 -1.30
N HIS A 160 14.31 -6.65 -1.17
CA HIS A 160 13.72 -5.84 -2.25
C HIS A 160 12.54 -6.53 -2.95
N LYS A 161 11.82 -7.37 -2.21
CA LYS A 161 10.57 -7.94 -2.69
C LYS A 161 9.41 -7.22 -2.05
N LEU A 162 8.39 -6.99 -2.85
CA LEU A 162 7.11 -6.49 -2.41
C LEU A 162 6.15 -7.66 -2.33
N LYS A 163 5.70 -7.98 -1.13
CA LYS A 163 4.57 -8.90 -0.94
C LYS A 163 3.29 -8.11 -1.15
N VAL A 164 2.40 -8.68 -1.96
CA VAL A 164 1.11 -8.07 -2.29
C VAL A 164 0.01 -9.04 -1.90
N ARG A 165 -1.02 -8.51 -1.25
CA ARG A 165 -2.29 -9.18 -1.02
C ARG A 165 -3.38 -8.28 -1.59
N ALA A 166 -4.43 -8.88 -2.13
CA ALA A 166 -5.60 -8.11 -2.53
C ALA A 166 -6.86 -8.93 -2.31
N LEU A 167 -7.96 -8.24 -2.04
CA LEU A 167 -9.28 -8.83 -1.88
C LEU A 167 -10.19 -8.22 -2.93
N SER A 168 -10.95 -9.06 -3.63
CA SER A 168 -11.92 -8.63 -4.62
C SER A 168 -13.32 -9.07 -4.26
N TYR A 169 -14.28 -8.19 -4.51
CA TYR A 169 -15.68 -8.42 -4.21
C TYR A 169 -16.63 -7.77 -5.21
N THR A 170 -17.83 -8.32 -5.30
CA THR A 170 -18.97 -7.72 -6.02
C THR A 170 -20.02 -7.22 -5.04
N ASN A 171 -21.01 -6.47 -5.54
CA ASN A 171 -22.12 -5.96 -4.73
C ASN A 171 -21.66 -5.12 -3.50
N PRO A 172 -20.94 -4.00 -3.72
CA PRO A 172 -20.40 -3.17 -2.62
C PRO A 172 -21.49 -2.55 -1.73
N LYS A 173 -22.74 -2.53 -2.21
CA LYS A 173 -23.90 -2.01 -1.47
C LYS A 173 -24.73 -3.10 -0.79
N GLN A 174 -24.32 -4.37 -0.90
CA GLN A 174 -25.02 -5.52 -0.33
C GLN A 174 -26.51 -5.57 -0.71
N LEU A 175 -26.83 -5.25 -1.97
CA LEU A 175 -28.19 -5.31 -2.48
C LEU A 175 -28.69 -6.77 -2.43
N PRO A 176 -29.88 -7.04 -1.87
CA PRO A 176 -30.32 -8.39 -1.54
C PRO A 176 -30.50 -9.31 -2.78
N ASP A 177 -30.79 -8.72 -3.94
CA ASP A 177 -31.04 -9.44 -5.18
C ASP A 177 -29.80 -9.55 -6.09
N GLU A 178 -28.64 -9.08 -5.63
CA GLU A 178 -27.38 -9.13 -6.39
C GLU A 178 -26.40 -10.17 -5.83
N PRO A 179 -25.76 -10.99 -6.69
CA PRO A 179 -24.80 -11.97 -6.24
C PRO A 179 -23.55 -11.30 -5.64
N SER A 180 -23.14 -11.76 -4.47
CA SER A 180 -21.89 -11.37 -3.83
C SER A 180 -20.84 -12.44 -4.06
N ASN A 181 -19.79 -12.10 -4.80
CA ASN A 181 -18.64 -12.96 -5.06
C ASN A 181 -17.43 -12.40 -4.33
N TYR A 182 -16.54 -13.28 -3.86
CA TYR A 182 -15.33 -12.90 -3.17
C TYR A 182 -14.13 -13.68 -3.72
N ALA A 183 -13.01 -13.01 -3.86
CA ALA A 183 -11.75 -13.60 -4.29
C ALA A 183 -10.59 -12.94 -3.56
N ARG A 184 -9.46 -13.65 -3.50
CA ARG A 184 -8.21 -13.11 -3.01
C ARG A 184 -7.11 -13.29 -4.04
N PHE A 185 -6.20 -12.33 -4.06
CA PHE A 185 -4.91 -12.38 -4.74
C PHE A 185 -3.80 -12.44 -3.70
N GLN A 186 -2.76 -13.21 -3.99
CA GLN A 186 -1.50 -13.23 -3.27
C GLN A 186 -0.38 -13.23 -4.29
N GLY A 187 0.63 -12.38 -4.10
CA GLY A 187 1.79 -12.35 -4.97
C GLY A 187 3.03 -11.79 -4.29
N THR A 188 4.17 -12.05 -4.94
CA THR A 188 5.47 -11.49 -4.57
C THR A 188 6.11 -10.91 -5.82
N PHE A 189 6.27 -9.59 -5.83
CA PHE A 189 6.94 -8.85 -6.89
C PHE A 189 8.40 -8.61 -6.51
N ASP A 190 9.32 -8.97 -7.40
CA ASP A 190 10.75 -8.66 -7.24
C ASP A 190 11.05 -7.34 -7.95
N LEU A 191 11.36 -6.30 -7.17
CA LEU A 191 11.60 -4.94 -7.68
C LEU A 191 12.85 -4.87 -8.57
N LYS A 192 13.83 -5.76 -8.35
CA LYS A 192 15.08 -5.79 -9.13
C LYS A 192 14.89 -6.39 -10.51
N SER A 193 14.15 -7.50 -10.59
CA SER A 193 13.90 -8.20 -11.86
C SER A 193 12.63 -7.76 -12.57
N GLU A 194 11.81 -6.94 -11.91
CA GLU A 194 10.54 -6.39 -12.39
C GLU A 194 9.52 -7.48 -12.74
N LYS A 195 9.48 -8.52 -11.91
CA LYS A 195 8.67 -9.71 -12.17
C LYS A 195 7.92 -10.15 -10.95
N TRP A 196 6.69 -10.60 -11.20
CA TRP A 196 5.96 -11.47 -10.28
C TRP A 196 6.69 -12.81 -10.22
N THR A 197 7.33 -13.09 -9.08
CA THR A 197 8.05 -14.34 -8.82
C THR A 197 7.12 -15.45 -8.34
N ASP A 198 6.01 -15.07 -7.73
CA ASP A 198 4.87 -15.91 -7.39
C ASP A 198 3.61 -15.04 -7.44
N SER A 199 2.51 -15.57 -7.99
CA SER A 199 1.21 -14.92 -7.90
C SER A 199 0.08 -15.92 -8.14
N ASN A 200 -0.98 -15.84 -7.35
CA ASN A 200 -2.17 -16.65 -7.50
C ASN A 200 -3.42 -15.87 -7.07
N ALA A 201 -4.51 -16.03 -7.84
CA ALA A 201 -5.85 -15.58 -7.48
C ALA A 201 -6.78 -16.77 -7.30
N ARG A 202 -7.68 -16.72 -6.31
CA ARG A 202 -8.72 -17.75 -6.12
C ARG A 202 -9.98 -17.19 -5.47
N LYS A 203 -11.13 -17.82 -5.73
CA LYS A 203 -12.37 -17.52 -5.00
C LYS A 203 -12.23 -17.89 -3.53
N ILE A 204 -12.92 -17.15 -2.68
CA ILE A 204 -13.04 -17.40 -1.24
C ILE A 204 -14.50 -17.28 -0.81
N LYS A 205 -14.78 -17.63 0.45
CA LYS A 205 -16.11 -17.44 1.04
C LYS A 205 -16.23 -16.06 1.67
N SER A 206 -17.47 -15.61 1.88
CA SER A 206 -17.78 -14.37 2.61
C SER A 206 -17.11 -14.33 3.99
N GLU A 207 -17.18 -15.43 4.74
CA GLU A 207 -16.55 -15.54 6.07
C GLU A 207 -15.03 -15.34 6.05
N ASP A 208 -14.36 -15.71 4.96
CA ASP A 208 -12.93 -15.50 4.80
C ASP A 208 -12.60 -14.06 4.39
N GLN A 209 -13.49 -13.41 3.62
CA GLN A 209 -13.32 -12.01 3.18
C GLN A 209 -13.27 -11.06 4.37
N ASP A 210 -14.23 -11.17 5.30
CA ASP A 210 -14.31 -10.27 6.46
C ASP A 210 -13.07 -10.43 7.34
N ALA A 211 -12.71 -11.67 7.66
CA ALA A 211 -11.52 -11.98 8.45
C ALA A 211 -10.22 -11.48 7.79
N LEU A 212 -10.07 -11.67 6.47
CA LEU A 212 -8.88 -11.21 5.74
C LEU A 212 -8.81 -9.68 5.65
N THR A 213 -9.95 -9.00 5.52
CA THR A 213 -10.01 -7.53 5.49
C THR A 213 -9.46 -6.95 6.78
N THR A 214 -9.91 -7.46 7.93
CA THR A 214 -9.37 -7.08 9.24
C THR A 214 -7.88 -7.45 9.36
N ALA A 215 -7.50 -8.64 8.89
CA ALA A 215 -6.14 -9.14 9.10
C ALA A 215 -5.07 -8.42 8.27
N TYR A 216 -5.43 -7.81 7.13
CA TYR A 216 -4.49 -7.04 6.32
C TYR A 216 -4.31 -5.58 6.76
N GLN A 217 -5.09 -5.09 7.74
CA GLN A 217 -4.89 -3.76 8.33
C GLN A 217 -3.74 -3.79 9.34
N GLU A 218 -2.55 -3.34 8.95
CA GLU A 218 -1.33 -3.45 9.80
C GLU A 218 -1.29 -2.44 10.96
N ASP A 219 -1.96 -1.29 10.83
CA ASP A 219 -1.89 -0.19 11.79
C ASP A 219 -3.09 -0.10 12.75
N PHE A 220 -3.83 -1.19 12.95
CA PHE A 220 -5.06 -1.21 13.77
C PHE A 220 -4.88 -0.59 15.17
N ALA A 221 -3.75 -0.84 15.84
CA ALA A 221 -3.49 -0.35 17.20
C ALA A 221 -3.26 1.16 17.27
N ARG A 222 -2.74 1.80 16.21
CA ARG A 222 -2.55 3.26 16.14
C ARG A 222 -3.89 4.01 16.12
N HIS A 223 -4.95 3.32 15.70
CA HIS A 223 -6.30 3.84 15.61
C HIS A 223 -7.15 3.47 16.84
N MET A 224 -6.55 3.19 18.00
CA MET A 224 -7.27 2.82 19.23
C MET A 224 -6.76 3.63 20.42
N ILE A 225 -7.63 4.43 21.04
CA ILE A 225 -7.31 5.20 22.27
C ILE A 225 -8.28 4.88 23.39
N VAL A 226 -7.81 4.97 24.63
CA VAL A 226 -8.67 4.98 25.82
C VAL A 226 -8.81 6.42 26.30
N ALA A 227 -10.03 6.93 26.26
CA ALA A 227 -10.38 8.23 26.77
C ALA A 227 -11.77 8.14 27.41
N ALA A 228 -11.84 8.40 28.71
CA ALA A 228 -13.13 8.43 29.42
C ALA A 228 -13.99 9.67 29.07
N ASP A 229 -13.38 10.66 28.41
CA ASP A 229 -14.00 11.94 28.04
C ASP A 229 -13.57 12.31 26.62
N SER A 230 -14.52 12.70 25.78
CA SER A 230 -14.27 13.10 24.39
C SER A 230 -13.39 14.35 24.28
N THR A 231 -13.31 15.18 25.33
CA THR A 231 -12.39 16.33 25.37
C THR A 231 -10.92 15.94 25.42
N LYS A 232 -10.61 14.66 25.70
CA LYS A 232 -9.24 14.12 25.75
C LYS A 232 -8.82 13.41 24.46
N VAL A 233 -9.71 13.36 23.47
CA VAL A 233 -9.41 12.82 22.13
C VAL A 233 -8.57 13.86 21.39
N PRO A 234 -7.43 13.48 20.78
CA PRO A 234 -6.65 14.39 19.95
C PRO A 234 -7.51 15.03 18.85
N GLU A 235 -7.27 16.30 18.57
CA GLU A 235 -7.92 16.97 17.42
C GLU A 235 -7.62 16.16 16.14
N ASN A 236 -8.66 15.94 15.32
CA ASN A 236 -8.62 15.14 14.08
C ASN A 236 -8.33 13.64 14.25
N PHE A 237 -8.47 13.05 15.44
CA PHE A 237 -8.39 11.59 15.59
C PHE A 237 -9.57 10.89 14.89
N THR A 238 -9.26 10.02 13.93
CA THR A 238 -10.22 9.26 13.13
C THR A 238 -10.36 7.80 13.56
N GLY A 239 -9.67 7.38 14.62
CA GLY A 239 -9.70 6.03 15.14
C GLY A 239 -10.86 5.73 16.10
N SER A 240 -10.82 4.55 16.71
CA SER A 240 -11.75 4.10 17.75
C SER A 240 -11.36 4.64 19.13
N MET A 241 -12.33 5.26 19.81
CA MET A 241 -12.22 5.71 21.19
C MET A 241 -12.97 4.72 22.10
N PHE A 242 -12.29 4.27 23.16
CA PHE A 242 -12.84 3.38 24.18
C PHE A 242 -12.96 4.12 25.50
N SER A 243 -14.03 3.87 26.24
CA SER A 243 -14.27 4.50 27.54
C SER A 243 -13.39 3.94 28.66
N SER A 244 -12.83 2.73 28.46
CA SER A 244 -12.02 2.00 29.43
C SER A 244 -11.01 1.05 28.76
N GLU A 245 -10.02 0.58 29.51
CA GLU A 245 -9.08 -0.44 29.06
C GLU A 245 -9.75 -1.81 28.87
N GLU A 246 -10.80 -2.11 29.63
CA GLU A 246 -11.60 -3.32 29.47
C GLU A 246 -12.33 -3.34 28.13
N GLU A 247 -12.96 -2.23 27.75
CA GLU A 247 -13.65 -2.11 26.46
C GLU A 247 -12.67 -2.22 25.28
N LYS A 248 -11.48 -1.61 25.42
CA LYS A 248 -10.40 -1.76 24.44
C LYS A 248 -9.94 -3.22 24.36
N ALA A 249 -9.77 -3.90 25.49
CA ALA A 249 -9.34 -5.30 25.53
C ALA A 249 -10.35 -6.23 24.84
N ASP A 250 -11.65 -6.00 25.02
CA ASP A 250 -12.71 -6.76 24.36
C ASP A 250 -12.71 -6.54 22.84
N ALA A 251 -12.51 -5.29 22.39
CA ALA A 251 -12.37 -4.98 20.96
C ALA A 251 -11.13 -5.66 20.35
N LEU A 252 -10.00 -5.65 21.06
CA LEU A 252 -8.78 -6.35 20.66
C LEU A 252 -8.98 -7.87 20.59
N ASP A 253 -9.72 -8.47 21.51
CA ASP A 253 -10.02 -9.91 21.46
C ASP A 253 -10.80 -10.27 20.20
N LYS A 254 -11.80 -9.44 19.83
CA LYS A 254 -12.54 -9.62 18.58
C LYS A 254 -11.62 -9.56 17.36
N ILE A 255 -10.79 -8.50 17.26
CA ILE A 255 -9.82 -8.35 16.17
C ILE A 255 -8.88 -9.57 16.10
N MET A 256 -8.36 -10.02 17.25
CA MET A 256 -7.49 -11.19 17.31
C MET A 256 -8.19 -12.46 16.79
N ASN A 257 -9.46 -12.66 17.16
CA ASN A 257 -10.22 -13.82 16.69
C ASN A 257 -10.45 -13.77 15.17
N ASP A 258 -10.73 -12.59 14.61
CA ASP A 258 -10.87 -12.39 13.16
C ASP A 258 -9.53 -12.68 12.44
N VAL A 259 -8.43 -12.14 12.95
CA VAL A 259 -7.08 -12.40 12.42
C VAL A 259 -6.71 -13.89 12.52
N TYR A 260 -7.03 -14.55 13.63
CA TYR A 260 -6.81 -15.99 13.79
C TYR A 260 -7.65 -16.81 12.81
N ALA A 261 -8.89 -16.40 12.53
CA ALA A 261 -9.73 -17.01 11.51
C ALA A 261 -9.15 -16.84 10.09
N ALA A 262 -8.59 -15.66 9.79
CA ALA A 262 -7.86 -15.42 8.55
C ALA A 262 -6.62 -16.33 8.42
N VAL A 263 -5.82 -16.46 9.48
CA VAL A 263 -4.67 -17.37 9.50
C VAL A 263 -5.09 -18.83 9.24
N ARG A 264 -6.23 -19.25 9.79
CA ARG A 264 -6.80 -20.59 9.52
C ARG A 264 -7.16 -20.80 8.05
N SER A 265 -7.77 -19.81 7.40
CA SER A 265 -8.16 -19.90 5.98
C SER A 265 -6.97 -19.72 5.03
N PHE A 266 -5.90 -19.09 5.50
CA PHE A 266 -4.70 -18.81 4.73
C PHE A 266 -3.69 -19.95 4.74
N LEU A 267 -3.39 -20.51 5.91
CA LEU A 267 -2.31 -21.49 6.08
C LEU A 267 -2.72 -22.93 5.71
N PRO A 268 -1.77 -23.76 5.22
CA PRO A 268 -1.97 -25.19 5.10
C PRO A 268 -2.32 -25.83 6.47
N PRO A 269 -3.16 -26.89 6.51
CA PRO A 269 -3.65 -27.49 7.76
C PRO A 269 -2.56 -27.86 8.77
N GLY A 270 -1.44 -28.42 8.30
CA GLY A 270 -0.32 -28.81 9.17
C GLY A 270 0.41 -27.63 9.81
N ARG A 271 0.51 -26.49 9.10
CA ARG A 271 1.08 -25.26 9.68
C ARG A 271 0.11 -24.64 10.67
N PHE A 272 -1.17 -24.57 10.33
CA PHE A 272 -2.20 -24.05 11.23
C PHE A 272 -2.32 -24.86 12.53
N ALA A 273 -2.16 -26.18 12.47
CA ALA A 273 -2.19 -27.02 13.68
C ALA A 273 -1.15 -26.59 14.73
N LYS A 274 0.04 -26.12 14.30
CA LYS A 274 1.06 -25.57 15.20
C LYS A 274 0.63 -24.23 15.79
N VAL A 275 0.15 -23.32 14.93
CA VAL A 275 -0.39 -22.01 15.36
C VAL A 275 -1.52 -22.17 16.37
N LYS A 276 -2.38 -23.17 16.19
CA LYS A 276 -3.45 -23.50 17.14
C LYS A 276 -2.91 -23.89 18.52
N GLN A 277 -1.83 -24.69 18.58
CA GLN A 277 -1.21 -25.04 19.87
C GLN A 277 -0.56 -23.83 20.54
N GLU A 278 0.13 -22.99 19.75
CA GLU A 278 0.69 -21.73 20.24
C GLU A 278 -0.39 -20.79 20.74
N GLN A 279 -1.53 -20.70 20.05
CA GLN A 279 -2.67 -19.89 20.47
C GLN A 279 -3.24 -20.37 21.80
N ILE A 280 -3.41 -21.69 21.99
CA ILE A 280 -3.88 -22.26 23.25
C ILE A 280 -2.91 -21.95 24.41
N ALA A 281 -1.60 -22.06 24.16
CA ALA A 281 -0.59 -21.73 25.18
C ALA A 281 -0.61 -20.24 25.51
N TRP A 282 -0.70 -19.38 24.50
CA TRP A 282 -0.77 -17.93 24.67
C TRP A 282 -2.03 -17.48 25.42
N LEU A 283 -3.20 -18.07 25.11
CA LEU A 283 -4.45 -17.77 25.81
C LEU A 283 -4.34 -18.04 27.32
N LYS A 284 -3.67 -19.13 27.72
CA LYS A 284 -3.41 -19.41 29.15
C LYS A 284 -2.57 -18.32 29.81
N THR A 285 -1.56 -17.78 29.11
CA THR A 285 -0.75 -16.68 29.60
C THR A 285 -1.59 -15.41 29.76
N ARG A 286 -2.37 -15.04 28.74
CA ARG A 286 -3.26 -13.86 28.78
C ARG A 286 -4.31 -13.96 29.88
N ASP A 287 -4.93 -15.13 30.05
CA ASP A 287 -6.01 -15.32 31.03
C ASP A 287 -5.48 -15.32 32.48
N ALA A 288 -4.20 -15.65 32.68
CA ALA A 288 -3.53 -15.54 33.98
C ALA A 288 -3.14 -14.09 34.34
N THR A 289 -3.03 -13.19 33.35
CA THR A 289 -2.77 -11.77 33.56
C THR A 289 -3.99 -11.11 34.21
N GLN A 290 -3.79 -10.24 35.21
CA GLN A 290 -4.89 -9.57 35.92
C GLN A 290 -5.18 -8.15 35.41
N SER A 291 -4.17 -7.45 34.88
CA SER A 291 -4.32 -6.09 34.36
C SER A 291 -4.94 -6.08 32.96
N ALA A 292 -5.99 -5.28 32.74
CA ALA A 292 -6.57 -5.06 31.42
C ALA A 292 -5.55 -4.44 30.45
N GLU A 293 -4.75 -3.47 30.90
CA GLU A 293 -3.72 -2.83 30.09
C GLU A 293 -2.65 -3.84 29.62
N GLU A 294 -2.23 -4.75 30.50
CA GLU A 294 -1.26 -5.78 30.14
C GLU A 294 -1.87 -6.83 29.20
N LYS A 295 -3.15 -7.19 29.38
CA LYS A 295 -3.88 -8.03 28.42
C LYS A 295 -3.97 -7.38 27.04
N SER A 296 -4.27 -6.09 26.97
CA SER A 296 -4.32 -5.32 25.73
C SER A 296 -2.96 -5.38 25.01
N LYS A 297 -1.86 -5.10 25.70
CA LYS A 297 -0.49 -5.19 25.15
C LYS A 297 -0.15 -6.60 24.65
N LEU A 298 -0.47 -7.63 25.42
CA LEU A 298 -0.27 -9.02 25.00
C LEU A 298 -1.07 -9.35 23.73
N THR A 299 -2.32 -8.88 23.66
CA THR A 299 -3.24 -9.13 22.54
C THR A 299 -2.80 -8.40 21.28
N GLU A 300 -2.40 -7.13 21.39
CA GLU A 300 -1.82 -6.36 20.28
C GLU A 300 -0.59 -7.07 19.70
N ASN A 301 0.35 -7.51 20.55
CA ASN A 301 1.53 -8.26 20.12
C ASN A 301 1.15 -9.58 19.43
N ARG A 302 0.13 -10.27 19.93
CA ARG A 302 -0.33 -11.53 19.34
C ARG A 302 -1.01 -11.30 17.98
N ILE A 303 -1.81 -10.25 17.83
CA ILE A 303 -2.40 -9.86 16.55
C ILE A 303 -1.30 -9.66 15.51
N ARG A 304 -0.27 -8.85 15.82
CA ARG A 304 0.86 -8.61 14.92
C ARG A 304 1.56 -9.92 14.52
N ALA A 305 1.85 -10.78 15.49
CA ALA A 305 2.48 -12.08 15.24
C ALA A 305 1.61 -13.00 14.36
N LEU A 306 0.28 -12.93 14.46
CA LEU A 306 -0.63 -13.67 13.58
C LEU A 306 -0.71 -13.05 12.19
N GLN A 307 -0.75 -11.73 12.07
CA GLN A 307 -0.72 -11.02 10.78
C GLN A 307 0.55 -11.34 10.01
N ASP A 308 1.71 -11.43 10.67
CA ASP A 308 2.98 -11.83 10.05
C ASP A 308 2.92 -13.20 9.35
N LEU A 309 2.04 -14.10 9.77
CA LEU A 309 1.86 -15.41 9.13
C LEU A 309 1.13 -15.33 7.78
N LEU A 310 0.47 -14.22 7.49
CA LEU A 310 -0.28 -13.98 6.24
C LEU A 310 0.62 -13.44 5.11
N TRP A 311 1.84 -13.05 5.44
CA TRP A 311 2.79 -12.43 4.52
C TRP A 311 3.91 -13.38 4.15
#